data_AF-S3YAN1-F1
#
_entry.id   AF-S3YAN1-F1
#
_cell.length_a   1.000
_cell.length_b   1.000
_cell.length_c   1.000
_cell.angle_alpha   90.00
_cell.angle_beta   90.00
_cell.angle_gamma   90.00
#
_symmetry.space_group_name_H-M   'P 1'
#
loop_
_entity.id
_entity.type
_entity.pdbx_description
1 polymer ?
#
loop_
_entity_poly.entity_id
_entity_poly.type
_entity_poly.pdbx_seq_one_letter_code
_entity_poly.pdbx_strand_id
1 'polypeptide(L)'
;MSTAEKNRAYNNALVQKAIVSAVIVGAVIAAVVVLVAWIGFDPLARNGAIVGALLSLVVTLPALIVAYWGIAQSPLIMLGTVACTWGGKMLALILCLILLKGETWLSMPWVGIALLFGAVAPIAVEGALLARTRPKIEV
;
A
#
# COMPACT_ATOMS: atom_id res chain seq x y z
N MET A 1 0.38 21.95 27.00
CA MET A 1 0.41 21.56 25.58
C MET A 1 0.04 22.76 24.73
N SER A 2 0.98 23.25 23.91
CA SER A 2 0.80 24.43 23.06
C SER A 2 -0.19 24.17 21.91
N THR A 3 -0.71 25.22 21.30
CA THR A 3 -1.59 25.11 20.12
C THR A 3 -0.88 24.40 18.95
N ALA A 4 0.43 24.64 18.79
CA ALA A 4 1.26 23.97 17.80
C ALA A 4 1.37 22.45 18.05
N GLU A 5 1.62 22.04 19.30
CA GLU A 5 1.67 20.62 19.66
C GLU A 5 0.33 19.90 19.42
N LYS A 6 -0.80 20.57 19.72
CA LYS A 6 -2.15 20.04 19.45
C LYS A 6 -2.42 19.90 17.95
N ASN A 7 -2.03 20.89 17.15
CA ASN A 7 -2.19 20.84 15.69
C ASN A 7 -1.34 19.73 15.07
N ARG A 8 -0.09 19.55 15.55
CA ARG A 8 0.80 18.47 15.10
C ARG A 8 0.23 17.08 15.42
N ALA A 9 -0.23 16.88 16.65
CA ALA A 9 -0.87 15.62 17.05
C ALA A 9 -2.12 15.30 16.21
N TYR A 10 -2.94 16.31 15.93
CA TYR A 10 -4.11 16.17 15.07
C TYR A 10 -3.75 15.80 13.62
N ASN A 11 -2.78 16.51 13.03
CA ASN A 11 -2.30 16.21 11.67
C ASN A 11 -1.73 14.79 11.58
N ASN A 12 -0.94 14.37 12.58
CA ASN A 12 -0.39 13.02 12.65
C ASN A 12 -1.49 11.95 12.68
N ALA A 13 -2.53 12.16 13.48
CA ALA A 13 -3.67 11.24 13.57
C ALA A 13 -4.44 11.14 12.23
N LEU A 14 -4.59 12.25 11.50
CA LEU A 14 -5.23 12.25 10.19
C LEU A 14 -4.42 11.47 9.16
N VAL A 15 -3.10 11.69 9.10
CA VAL A 15 -2.21 10.97 8.18
C VAL A 15 -2.22 9.47 8.49
N GLN A 16 -2.12 9.10 9.77
CA GLN A 16 -2.19 7.71 10.21
C GLN A 16 -3.51 7.07 9.80
N LYS A 17 -4.65 7.74 10.04
CA LYS A 17 -5.97 7.26 9.62
C LYS A 17 -6.07 7.10 8.11
N ALA A 18 -5.52 8.03 7.33
CA ALA A 18 -5.53 7.97 5.88
C ALA A 18 -4.76 6.75 5.37
N ILE A 19 -3.54 6.53 5.86
CA ILE A 19 -2.70 5.39 5.46
C ILE A 19 -3.36 4.06 5.84
N VAL A 20 -3.88 3.93 7.07
CA VAL A 20 -4.56 2.71 7.52
C VAL A 20 -5.79 2.42 6.67
N SER A 21 -6.60 3.44 6.38
CA SER A 21 -7.80 3.30 5.53
C SER A 21 -7.42 2.88 4.11
N ALA A 22 -6.35 3.45 3.55
CA ALA A 22 -5.83 3.09 2.24
C ALA A 22 -5.40 1.62 2.18
N VAL A 23 -4.66 1.13 3.18
CA VAL A 23 -4.23 -0.28 3.26
C VAL A 23 -5.44 -1.22 3.34
N ILE A 24 -6.43 -0.90 4.16
CA ILE A 24 -7.67 -1.71 4.28
C ILE A 24 -8.40 -1.76 2.94
N VAL A 25 -8.59 -0.62 2.27
CA VAL A 25 -9.27 -0.58 0.97
C VAL A 25 -8.50 -1.37 -0.09
N GLY A 26 -7.16 -1.28 -0.10
CA GLY A 26 -6.32 -2.10 -0.98
C GLY A 26 -6.51 -3.59 -0.76
N ALA A 27 -6.49 -4.03 0.51
CA ALA A 27 -6.70 -5.43 0.85
C ALA A 27 -8.09 -5.93 0.43
N VAL A 28 -9.13 -5.12 0.63
CA VAL A 28 -10.49 -5.44 0.18
C VAL A 28 -10.55 -5.59 -1.34
N ILE A 29 -9.95 -4.65 -2.08
CA ILE A 29 -9.94 -4.69 -3.55
C ILE A 29 -9.15 -5.90 -4.06
N ALA A 30 -8.00 -6.19 -3.46
CA ALA A 30 -7.23 -7.38 -3.79
C ALA A 30 -8.04 -8.67 -3.56
N ALA A 31 -8.76 -8.76 -2.44
CA ALA A 31 -9.65 -9.88 -2.16
C ALA A 31 -10.78 -10.01 -3.20
N VAL A 32 -11.37 -8.89 -3.64
CA VAL A 32 -12.38 -8.90 -4.71
C VAL A 32 -11.80 -9.43 -6.02
N VAL A 33 -10.58 -9.02 -6.42
CA VAL A 33 -9.94 -9.54 -7.64
C VAL A 33 -9.71 -11.05 -7.53
N VAL A 34 -9.25 -11.54 -6.37
CA VAL A 34 -9.09 -12.98 -6.12
C VAL A 34 -10.43 -13.72 -6.23
N LEU A 35 -11.49 -13.19 -5.64
CA LEU A 35 -12.84 -13.78 -5.72
C LEU A 35 -13.33 -13.86 -7.17
N VAL A 36 -13.12 -12.81 -7.97
CA VAL A 36 -13.47 -12.80 -9.40
C VAL A 36 -12.71 -13.88 -10.15
N ALA A 37 -11.40 -14.02 -9.93
CA ALA A 37 -10.59 -15.09 -10.52
C ALA A 37 -11.10 -16.49 -10.10
N TRP A 38 -11.55 -16.63 -8.85
CA TRP A 38 -12.03 -17.89 -8.30
C TRP A 38 -13.33 -18.38 -8.94
N ILE A 39 -14.26 -17.45 -9.18
CA ILE A 39 -15.61 -17.76 -9.68
C ILE A 39 -15.60 -17.90 -11.21
N GLY A 40 -14.84 -17.06 -11.91
CA GLY A 40 -14.96 -16.91 -13.36
C GLY A 40 -13.88 -17.58 -14.21
N PHE A 41 -12.78 -18.04 -13.60
CA PHE A 41 -11.57 -18.37 -14.36
C PHE A 41 -10.90 -19.68 -13.93
N ASP A 42 -9.93 -20.09 -14.75
CA ASP A 42 -9.16 -21.32 -14.66
C ASP A 42 -8.14 -21.30 -13.49
N PRO A 43 -7.55 -22.46 -13.13
CA PRO A 43 -6.61 -22.54 -12.01
C PRO A 43 -5.39 -21.61 -12.12
N LEU A 44 -4.90 -21.35 -13.34
CA LEU A 44 -3.75 -20.45 -13.55
C LEU A 44 -4.10 -19.00 -13.21
N ALA A 45 -5.31 -18.55 -13.57
CA ALA A 45 -5.84 -17.24 -13.19
C ALA A 45 -5.97 -17.11 -11.68
N ARG A 46 -6.48 -18.14 -11.00
CA ARG A 46 -6.63 -18.17 -9.54
C ARG A 46 -5.29 -18.01 -8.83
N ASN A 47 -4.32 -18.82 -9.25
CA ASN A 47 -2.96 -18.77 -8.71
C ASN A 47 -2.32 -17.40 -8.95
N GLY A 48 -2.45 -16.88 -10.18
CA GLY A 48 -1.95 -15.55 -10.53
C GLY A 48 -2.58 -14.44 -9.68
N ALA A 49 -3.90 -14.48 -9.48
CA ALA A 49 -4.61 -13.49 -8.67
C ALA A 49 -4.19 -13.53 -7.19
N ILE A 50 -4.01 -14.73 -6.61
CA ILE A 50 -3.52 -14.87 -5.23
C ILE A 50 -2.11 -14.29 -5.11
N VAL A 51 -1.20 -14.66 -6.01
CA VAL A 51 0.18 -14.16 -5.99
C VAL A 51 0.21 -12.65 -6.16
N GLY A 52 -0.55 -12.10 -7.11
CA GLY A 52 -0.66 -10.65 -7.30
C GLY A 52 -1.25 -9.93 -6.09
N ALA A 53 -2.26 -10.52 -5.42
CA ALA A 53 -2.82 -9.99 -4.19
C ALA A 53 -1.79 -9.99 -3.04
N LEU A 54 -1.03 -11.07 -2.87
CA LEU A 54 0.05 -11.14 -1.87
C LEU A 54 1.15 -10.10 -2.16
N LEU A 55 1.55 -9.93 -3.42
CA LEU A 55 2.51 -8.90 -3.81
C LEU A 55 1.95 -7.49 -3.56
N SER A 56 0.64 -7.26 -3.74
CA SER A 56 0.02 -5.98 -3.39
C SER A 56 0.12 -5.69 -1.89
N LEU A 57 0.00 -6.71 -1.03
CA LEU A 57 0.20 -6.56 0.42
C LEU A 57 1.66 -6.25 0.75
N VAL A 58 2.62 -6.89 0.09
CA VAL A 58 4.05 -6.57 0.23
C VAL A 58 4.34 -5.10 -0.11
N VAL A 59 3.61 -4.52 -1.06
CA VAL A 59 3.76 -3.11 -1.47
C VAL A 59 3.05 -2.14 -0.52
N THR A 60 1.92 -2.55 0.07
CA THR A 60 1.03 -1.66 0.83
C THR A 60 1.31 -1.69 2.33
N LEU A 61 1.59 -2.86 2.91
CA LEU A 61 1.85 -3.01 4.35
C LEU A 61 3.04 -2.19 4.87
N PRO A 62 4.17 -2.05 4.15
CA PRO A 62 5.27 -1.21 4.64
C PRO A 62 4.90 0.26 4.85
N ALA A 63 3.82 0.75 4.22
CA ALA A 63 3.32 2.11 4.48
C ALA A 63 2.87 2.30 5.94
N LEU A 64 2.47 1.21 6.63
CA LEU A 64 2.14 1.25 8.05
C LEU A 64 3.35 1.59 8.92
N ILE A 65 4.58 1.24 8.49
CA ILE A 65 5.81 1.63 9.20
C ILE A 65 5.92 3.16 9.22
N VAL A 66 5.64 3.82 8.11
CA VAL A 66 5.62 5.29 8.04
C VAL A 66 4.51 5.83 8.95
N ALA A 67 3.31 5.24 8.90
CA ALA A 67 2.15 5.69 9.69
C ALA A 67 2.33 5.60 11.21
N TYR A 68 2.92 4.51 11.71
CA TYR A 68 3.06 4.27 13.15
C TYR A 68 4.39 4.73 13.72
N TRP A 69 5.46 4.67 12.93
CA TRP A 69 6.81 5.01 13.40
C TRP A 69 7.34 6.28 12.77
N GLY A 70 7.29 6.42 11.44
CA GLY A 70 7.89 7.54 10.71
C GLY A 70 7.38 8.91 11.13
N ILE A 71 6.06 9.05 11.33
CA ILE A 71 5.40 10.32 11.68
C ILE A 71 5.84 10.86 13.06
N ALA A 72 6.26 9.99 13.97
CA ALA A 72 6.72 10.38 15.31
C ALA A 72 8.18 10.84 15.33
N GLN A 73 8.94 10.64 14.25
CA GLN A 73 10.37 10.93 14.20
C GLN A 73 10.66 12.36 13.72
N SER A 74 11.95 12.72 13.74
CA SER A 74 12.42 13.97 13.12
C SER A 74 12.21 13.94 11.59
N PRO A 75 12.09 15.10 10.92
CA PRO A 75 11.86 15.16 9.47
C PRO A 75 12.90 14.39 8.65
N LEU A 76 14.17 14.40 9.09
CA LEU A 76 15.26 13.69 8.42
C LEU A 76 15.07 12.17 8.47
N ILE A 77 14.68 11.65 9.65
CA ILE A 77 14.42 10.22 9.84
C ILE A 77 13.14 9.82 9.11
N MET A 78 12.11 10.67 9.10
CA MET A 78 10.87 10.43 8.35
C MET A 78 11.17 10.27 6.85
N LEU A 79 11.96 11.19 6.28
CA LEU A 79 12.38 11.13 4.87
C LEU A 79 13.17 9.84 4.58
N GLY A 80 14.14 9.49 5.44
CA GLY A 80 14.89 8.24 5.31
C GLY A 80 14.00 7.00 5.39
N THR A 81 13.00 7.00 6.28
CA THR A 81 12.04 5.92 6.43
C THR A 81 11.18 5.75 5.18
N VAL A 82 10.67 6.85 4.62
CA VAL A 82 9.89 6.82 3.37
C VAL A 82 10.75 6.32 2.21
N ALA A 83 11.99 6.81 2.08
CA ALA A 83 12.90 6.39 1.03
C ALA A 83 13.26 4.90 1.14
N CYS A 84 13.60 4.42 2.34
CA CYS A 84 13.94 3.02 2.59
C CYS A 84 12.73 2.09 2.39
N THR A 85 11.55 2.47 2.88
CA THR A 85 10.34 1.65 2.71
C THR A 85 9.91 1.58 1.25
N TRP A 86 10.04 2.68 0.50
CA TRP A 86 9.77 2.69 -0.94
C TRP A 86 10.80 1.88 -1.73
N GLY A 87 12.09 2.11 -1.50
CA GLY A 87 13.15 1.40 -2.19
C GLY A 87 13.11 -0.10 -1.89
N GLY A 88 12.93 -0.46 -0.61
CA GLY A 88 12.86 -1.84 -0.16
C GLY A 88 11.70 -2.61 -0.78
N LYS A 89 10.48 -2.04 -0.79
CA LYS A 89 9.32 -2.71 -1.38
C LYS A 89 9.40 -2.83 -2.90
N MET A 90 9.96 -1.83 -3.59
CA MET A 90 10.13 -1.89 -5.04
C MET A 90 11.19 -2.92 -5.44
N LEU A 91 12.31 -2.98 -4.70
CA LEU A 91 13.31 -4.02 -4.88
C LEU A 91 12.71 -5.41 -4.67
N ALA A 92 11.98 -5.62 -3.56
CA ALA A 92 11.31 -6.88 -3.28
C ALA A 92 10.32 -7.27 -4.39
N LEU A 93 9.50 -6.31 -4.84
CA LEU A 93 8.54 -6.53 -5.92
C LEU A 93 9.24 -6.95 -7.23
N ILE A 94 10.30 -6.25 -7.62
CA ILE A 94 11.08 -6.57 -8.83
C ILE A 94 11.67 -7.97 -8.74
N LEU A 95 12.30 -8.31 -7.61
CA LEU A 95 12.88 -9.63 -7.39
C LEU A 95 11.82 -10.73 -7.48
N CYS A 96 10.65 -10.54 -6.85
CA CYS A 96 9.54 -11.47 -6.96
C CYS A 96 9.06 -11.64 -8.42
N LEU A 97 8.87 -10.54 -9.15
CA LEU A 97 8.40 -10.62 -10.55
C LEU A 97 9.43 -11.29 -11.47
N ILE A 98 10.72 -11.10 -11.23
CA ILE A 98 11.79 -11.81 -11.96
C ILE A 98 11.72 -13.31 -11.70
N LEU A 99 11.56 -13.71 -10.44
CA LEU A 99 11.47 -15.12 -10.05
C LEU A 99 10.22 -15.79 -10.62
N LEU A 100 9.10 -15.08 -10.70
CA LEU A 100 7.81 -15.61 -11.17
C LEU A 100 7.67 -15.64 -12.70
N LYS A 101 8.51 -14.93 -13.45
CA LYS A 101 8.37 -14.73 -14.91
C LYS A 101 8.31 -16.02 -15.74
N GLY A 102 8.91 -17.12 -15.25
CA GLY A 102 9.00 -18.39 -15.96
C GLY A 102 8.08 -19.49 -15.43
N GLU A 103 7.27 -19.20 -14.42
CA GLU A 103 6.46 -20.21 -13.74
C GLU A 103 5.22 -20.57 -14.58
N THR A 104 5.02 -21.86 -14.81
CA THR A 104 3.95 -22.36 -15.68
C THR A 104 2.61 -22.55 -14.97
N TRP A 105 2.61 -22.51 -13.63
CA TRP A 105 1.41 -22.70 -12.80
C TRP A 105 0.64 -21.40 -12.51
N LEU A 106 1.11 -20.27 -13.05
CA LEU A 106 0.52 -18.95 -12.80
C LEU A 106 0.26 -18.17 -14.10
N SER A 107 -0.83 -17.39 -14.08
CA SER A 107 -1.13 -16.42 -15.12
C SER A 107 -0.55 -15.05 -14.77
N MET A 108 0.55 -14.66 -15.42
CA MET A 108 1.18 -13.35 -15.24
C MET A 108 0.21 -12.16 -15.47
N PRO A 109 -0.73 -12.20 -16.43
CA PRO A 109 -1.77 -11.18 -16.54
C PRO A 109 -2.59 -11.02 -15.24
N TRP A 110 -2.98 -12.12 -14.61
CA TRP A 110 -3.73 -12.08 -13.34
C TRP A 110 -2.89 -11.61 -12.16
N VAL A 111 -1.59 -11.94 -12.14
CA VAL A 111 -0.64 -11.35 -11.18
C VAL A 111 -0.64 -9.83 -11.33
N GLY A 112 -0.50 -9.34 -12.57
CA GLY A 112 -0.48 -7.91 -12.86
C GLY A 112 -1.78 -7.19 -12.49
N ILE A 113 -2.94 -7.78 -12.80
CA ILE A 113 -4.25 -7.20 -12.47
C ILE A 113 -4.43 -7.09 -10.95
N ALA A 114 -4.23 -8.19 -10.21
CA ALA A 114 -4.41 -8.18 -8.76
C ALA A 114 -3.41 -7.24 -8.07
N LEU A 115 -2.16 -7.21 -8.54
CA LEU A 115 -1.15 -6.27 -8.06
C LEU A 115 -1.56 -4.81 -8.33
N LEU A 116 -2.00 -4.49 -9.54
CA LEU A 116 -2.35 -3.13 -9.95
C LEU A 116 -3.54 -2.60 -9.16
N PHE A 117 -4.63 -3.36 -9.08
CA PHE A 117 -5.81 -2.92 -8.32
C PHE A 117 -5.55 -2.88 -6.82
N GLY A 118 -4.82 -3.85 -6.27
CA GLY A 118 -4.45 -3.89 -4.86
C GLY A 118 -3.47 -2.79 -4.44
N ALA A 119 -2.60 -2.31 -5.34
CA ALA A 119 -1.59 -1.29 -5.04
C ALA A 119 -1.99 0.14 -5.43
N VAL A 120 -2.75 0.34 -6.51
CA VAL A 120 -3.14 1.68 -6.99
C VAL A 120 -4.30 2.26 -6.18
N ALA A 121 -5.27 1.44 -5.80
CA ALA A 121 -6.42 1.93 -5.04
C ALA A 121 -6.05 2.52 -3.66
N PRO A 122 -5.12 1.93 -2.88
CA PRO A 122 -4.58 2.58 -1.68
C PRO A 122 -4.02 3.97 -1.93
N ILE A 123 -3.24 4.15 -2.99
CA ILE A 123 -2.62 5.44 -3.33
C ILE A 123 -3.70 6.49 -3.62
N ALA A 124 -4.74 6.11 -4.37
CA ALA A 124 -5.85 6.99 -4.66
C ALA A 124 -6.65 7.36 -3.40
N VAL A 125 -6.90 6.40 -2.51
CA VAL A 125 -7.61 6.61 -1.24
C VAL A 125 -6.80 7.51 -0.31
N GLU A 126 -5.51 7.25 -0.17
CA GLU A 126 -4.59 8.07 0.63
C GLU A 126 -4.58 9.52 0.12
N GLY A 127 -4.36 9.71 -1.18
CA GLY A 127 -4.36 11.03 -1.81
C GLY A 127 -5.68 11.78 -1.64
N ALA A 128 -6.82 11.09 -1.84
CA ALA A 128 -8.14 11.68 -1.67
C ALA A 128 -8.44 12.07 -0.21
N LEU A 129 -8.02 11.24 0.76
CA LEU A 129 -8.20 11.53 2.18
C LEU A 129 -7.36 12.73 2.61
N LEU A 130 -6.08 12.77 2.21
CA LEU A 130 -5.18 13.89 2.52
C LEU A 130 -5.66 15.20 1.92
N ALA A 131 -6.12 15.18 0.66
CA ALA A 131 -6.68 16.35 -0.02
C ALA A 131 -7.94 16.90 0.67
N ARG A 132 -8.80 16.01 1.20
CA ARG A 132 -10.00 16.39 1.95
C ARG A 132 -9.69 16.93 3.34
N THR A 133 -8.68 16.39 4.01
CA THR A 133 -8.38 16.74 5.41
C THR A 133 -7.56 18.02 5.58
N ARG A 134 -6.95 18.56 4.50
CA ARG A 134 -6.13 19.79 4.48
C ARG A 134 -5.33 20.00 5.78
N PRO A 135 -4.19 19.29 5.97
CA PRO A 135 -3.37 19.42 7.18
C PRO A 135 -3.10 20.89 7.47
N LYS A 136 -3.32 21.34 8.71
CA LYS A 136 -3.05 22.74 9.06
C LYS A 136 -1.56 22.97 9.00
N ILE A 137 -1.13 23.96 8.21
CA ILE A 137 0.28 24.38 8.16
C ILE A 137 0.63 24.93 9.54
N GLU A 138 1.71 24.42 10.13
CA GLU A 138 2.29 24.98 11.36
C GLU A 138 2.82 26.38 11.01
N VAL A 139 2.18 27.43 11.53
CA VAL A 139 2.68 28.81 11.53
C VAL A 139 2.88 29.24 12.98
#